data_AF-A0A7R7XCR5-F1
#
_entry.id   AF-A0A7R7XCR5-F1
#
_cell.length_a   1.000
_cell.length_b   1.000
_cell.length_c   1.000
_cell.angle_alpha   90.00
_cell.angle_beta   90.00
_cell.angle_gamma   90.00
#
_symmetry.space_group_name_H-M   'P 1'
#
loop_
_entity.id
_entity.type
_entity.pdbx_description
1 polymer ?
#
loop_
_entity_poly.entity_id
_entity_poly.type
_entity_poly.pdbx_seq_one_letter_code
_entity_poly.pdbx_strand_id
1 'polypeptide(L)'
;MLVSLLGITGFAMLLGAKSAGARYAGTFLGAMGIYPAIANTISWTSNNVEGVYKRGVTLGFVIGWGNLNGIVSSNIYRGADKPDFYPGHGTVLAYLVLFQLGGSVLQYILLRRENTKRRRGDRDNWMEGLDQSDVQLLGDKKPDFIYTL
;
A
#
# COMPACT_ATOMS: atom_id res chain seq x y z
N MET A 1 -6.13 6.78 0.43
CA MET A 1 -5.95 7.72 1.57
C MET A 1 -7.12 7.73 2.54
N LEU A 2 -8.37 7.93 2.08
CA LEU A 2 -9.56 7.94 2.95
C LEU A 2 -9.71 6.64 3.77
N VAL A 3 -9.51 5.49 3.13
CA VAL A 3 -9.52 4.18 3.77
C VAL A 3 -8.49 4.08 4.92
N SER A 4 -7.29 4.64 4.73
CA SER A 4 -6.26 4.66 5.77
C SER A 4 -6.66 5.49 6.99
N LEU A 5 -7.35 6.62 6.78
CA LEU A 5 -7.84 7.48 7.87
C LEU A 5 -8.91 6.77 8.72
N LEU A 6 -9.79 5.99 8.10
CA LEU A 6 -10.79 5.18 8.80
C LEU A 6 -10.10 4.14 9.70
N GLY A 7 -9.10 3.44 9.16
CA GLY A 7 -8.32 2.45 9.91
C GLY A 7 -7.59 3.08 11.11
N ILE A 8 -6.90 4.20 10.89
CA ILE A 8 -6.19 4.95 11.94
C ILE A 8 -7.16 5.38 13.04
N THR A 9 -8.32 5.92 12.66
CA THR A 9 -9.35 6.35 13.63
C THR A 9 -9.86 5.14 14.44
N GLY A 10 -10.11 4.00 13.78
CA GLY A 10 -10.57 2.79 14.45
C GLY A 10 -9.57 2.25 15.48
N PHE A 11 -8.28 2.18 15.13
CA PHE A 11 -7.24 1.72 16.06
C PHE A 11 -6.89 2.75 17.15
N ALA A 12 -6.99 4.04 16.86
CA ALA A 12 -6.88 5.09 17.88
C ALA A 12 -8.03 5.00 18.90
N MET A 13 -9.26 4.72 18.44
CA MET A 13 -10.40 4.48 19.32
C MET A 13 -10.19 3.22 20.17
N LEU A 14 -9.68 2.12 19.60
CA LEU A 14 -9.40 0.91 20.37
C LEU A 14 -8.36 1.11 21.47
N LEU A 15 -7.36 1.98 21.24
CA LEU A 15 -6.35 2.34 22.25
C LEU A 15 -6.91 3.26 23.35
N GLY A 16 -7.79 4.20 23.02
CA GLY A 16 -8.29 5.21 23.97
C GLY A 16 -9.60 4.84 24.67
N ALA A 17 -10.41 3.94 24.10
CA ALA A 17 -11.76 3.67 24.57
C ALA A 17 -11.79 2.75 25.79
N LYS A 18 -12.55 3.17 26.81
CA LYS A 18 -12.86 2.36 28.00
C LYS A 18 -14.23 1.68 27.94
N SER A 19 -15.15 2.18 27.09
CA SER A 19 -16.47 1.57 26.94
C SER A 19 -16.49 0.48 25.87
N ALA A 20 -17.25 -0.59 26.12
CA ALA A 20 -17.41 -1.70 25.17
C ALA A 20 -17.99 -1.23 23.82
N GLY A 21 -18.96 -0.29 23.85
CA GLY A 21 -19.56 0.26 22.63
C GLY A 21 -18.57 1.02 21.75
N ALA A 22 -17.69 1.82 22.35
CA ALA A 22 -16.67 2.55 21.60
C ALA A 22 -15.58 1.62 21.04
N ARG A 23 -15.20 0.57 21.77
CA ARG A 23 -14.30 -0.49 21.24
C ARG A 23 -14.94 -1.22 20.07
N TYR A 24 -16.23 -1.57 20.16
CA TYR A 24 -16.96 -2.19 19.07
C TYR A 24 -16.96 -1.32 17.82
N ALA A 25 -17.35 -0.03 17.94
CA ALA A 25 -17.31 0.91 16.83
C ALA A 25 -15.90 1.06 16.22
N GLY A 26 -14.86 1.11 17.08
CA GLY A 26 -13.46 1.15 16.66
C GLY A 26 -13.05 -0.05 15.81
N THR A 27 -13.51 -1.26 16.16
CA THR A 27 -13.26 -2.47 15.36
C THR A 27 -13.87 -2.39 13.96
N PHE A 28 -15.10 -1.87 13.83
CA PHE A 28 -15.74 -1.69 12.51
C PHE A 28 -15.00 -0.65 11.66
N LEU A 29 -14.61 0.48 12.25
CA LEU A 29 -13.81 1.51 11.55
C LEU A 29 -12.45 0.96 11.12
N GLY A 30 -11.80 0.18 11.98
CA GLY A 30 -10.57 -0.55 11.67
C GLY A 30 -10.74 -1.49 10.47
N ALA A 31 -11.80 -2.31 10.49
CA ALA A 31 -12.11 -3.24 9.41
C ALA A 31 -12.36 -2.54 8.07
N MET A 32 -13.15 -1.45 8.07
CA MET A 32 -13.39 -0.63 6.88
C MET A 32 -12.10 0.00 6.32
N GLY A 33 -11.10 0.24 7.16
CA GLY A 33 -9.81 0.78 6.75
C GLY A 33 -8.77 -0.25 6.29
N ILE A 34 -8.89 -1.50 6.71
CA ILE A 34 -7.89 -2.54 6.40
C ILE A 34 -8.32 -3.39 5.20
N TYR A 35 -9.55 -3.90 5.18
CA TYR A 35 -9.95 -4.88 4.16
C TYR A 35 -9.90 -4.33 2.73
N PRO A 36 -10.40 -3.11 2.43
CA PRO A 36 -10.33 -2.57 1.07
C PRO A 36 -8.90 -2.28 0.61
N ALA A 37 -7.94 -2.11 1.54
CA ALA A 37 -6.55 -1.80 1.20
C ALA A 37 -5.88 -2.93 0.40
N ILE A 38 -6.26 -4.18 0.65
CA ILE A 38 -5.70 -5.35 -0.03
C ILE A 38 -6.04 -5.32 -1.53
N ALA A 39 -7.35 -5.25 -1.85
CA ALA A 39 -7.81 -5.22 -3.23
C ALA A 39 -7.25 -3.99 -3.98
N ASN A 40 -7.27 -2.82 -3.34
CA ASN A 40 -6.72 -1.60 -3.92
C ASN A 40 -5.23 -1.73 -4.25
N THR A 41 -4.44 -2.32 -3.36
CA THR A 41 -2.99 -2.48 -3.58
C THR A 41 -2.71 -3.42 -4.75
N ILE A 42 -3.46 -4.52 -4.86
CA ILE A 42 -3.30 -5.49 -5.96
C ILE A 42 -3.69 -4.86 -7.30
N SER A 43 -4.86 -4.22 -7.37
CA SER A 43 -5.33 -3.54 -8.57
C SER A 43 -4.38 -2.42 -9.00
N TRP A 44 -3.92 -1.61 -8.05
CA TRP A 44 -2.98 -0.52 -8.31
C TRP A 44 -1.62 -1.05 -8.80
N THR A 45 -1.07 -2.09 -8.17
CA THR A 45 0.21 -2.69 -8.59
C THR A 45 0.11 -3.27 -9.99
N SER A 46 -0.99 -3.96 -10.30
CA SER A 46 -1.24 -4.54 -11.63
C SER A 46 -1.26 -3.47 -12.73
N ASN A 47 -1.88 -2.31 -12.45
CA ASN A 47 -1.98 -1.20 -13.40
C ASN A 47 -0.68 -0.42 -13.59
N ASN A 48 0.26 -0.53 -12.66
CA ASN A 48 1.54 0.20 -12.70
C ASN A 48 2.72 -0.64 -13.22
N VAL A 49 2.45 -1.87 -13.69
CA VAL A 49 3.49 -2.77 -14.24
C VAL A 49 3.08 -3.28 -15.62
N GLU A 50 3.83 -2.86 -16.63
CA GLU A 50 3.73 -3.36 -18.00
C GLU A 50 4.48 -4.69 -18.17
N GLY A 51 4.00 -5.54 -19.08
CA GLY A 51 4.54 -6.87 -19.36
C GLY A 51 3.94 -7.98 -18.50
N VAL A 52 3.46 -9.05 -19.14
CA VAL A 52 2.72 -10.16 -18.48
C VAL A 52 3.58 -10.88 -17.45
N TYR A 53 4.81 -11.25 -17.81
CA TYR A 53 5.72 -11.97 -16.91
C TYR A 53 6.16 -11.11 -15.72
N LYS A 54 6.59 -9.86 -15.98
CA LYS A 54 6.99 -8.92 -14.93
C LYS A 54 5.86 -8.65 -13.95
N ARG A 55 4.64 -8.43 -14.46
CA ARG A 55 3.45 -8.21 -13.64
C ARG A 55 3.12 -9.44 -12.80
N GLY A 56 3.16 -10.63 -13.38
CA GLY A 56 2.92 -11.88 -12.66
C GLY A 56 3.89 -12.07 -11.49
N VAL A 57 5.20 -11.89 -11.72
CA VAL A 57 6.22 -11.98 -10.67
C VAL A 57 6.01 -10.90 -9.60
N THR A 58 5.74 -9.66 -10.02
CA THR A 58 5.53 -8.54 -9.08
C THR A 58 4.31 -8.78 -8.18
N LEU A 59 3.19 -9.20 -8.76
CA LEU A 59 1.99 -9.53 -7.99
C LEU A 59 2.23 -10.72 -7.05
N GLY A 60 2.98 -11.73 -7.50
CA GLY A 60 3.40 -12.85 -6.65
C GLY A 60 4.18 -12.39 -5.42
N PHE A 61 5.14 -11.48 -5.58
CA PHE A 61 5.88 -10.89 -4.46
C PHE A 61 4.99 -10.09 -3.52
N VAL A 62 4.09 -9.24 -4.05
CA VAL A 62 3.19 -8.42 -3.21
C VAL A 62 2.25 -9.31 -2.39
N ILE A 63 1.65 -10.31 -3.01
CA ILE A 63 0.73 -11.25 -2.33
C ILE A 63 1.50 -12.12 -1.33
N GLY A 64 2.69 -12.61 -1.70
CA GLY A 64 3.56 -13.39 -0.81
C GLY A 64 3.95 -12.60 0.44
N TRP A 65 4.37 -11.34 0.27
CA TRP A 65 4.67 -10.44 1.39
C TRP A 65 3.45 -10.19 2.30
N GLY A 66 2.26 -10.09 1.72
CA GLY A 66 1.01 -9.99 2.47
C GLY A 66 0.78 -11.20 3.39
N ASN A 67 1.05 -12.41 2.91
CA ASN A 67 0.89 -13.63 3.70
C ASN A 67 1.92 -13.75 4.84
N LEU A 68 3.17 -13.28 4.63
CA LEU A 68 4.21 -13.29 5.65
C LEU A 68 3.87 -12.43 6.88
N ASN A 69 3.04 -11.40 6.73
CA ASN A 69 2.61 -10.55 7.85
C ASN A 69 1.80 -11.31 8.92
N GLY A 70 1.27 -12.51 8.60
CA GLY A 70 0.62 -13.39 9.59
C GLY A 70 1.54 -13.79 10.76
N ILE A 71 2.85 -13.85 10.53
CA ILE A 71 3.84 -14.14 11.58
C ILE A 71 3.91 -12.98 12.58
N VAL A 72 3.87 -11.74 12.09
CA VAL A 72 3.90 -10.55 12.96
C VAL A 72 2.58 -10.43 13.73
N SER A 73 1.44 -10.55 13.04
CA SER A 73 0.13 -10.36 13.67
C SER A 73 -0.17 -11.38 14.79
N SER A 74 0.35 -12.60 14.68
CA SER A 74 0.20 -13.64 15.71
C SER A 74 1.04 -13.38 16.97
N ASN A 75 2.11 -12.59 16.87
CA ASN A 75 3.04 -12.35 18.00
C ASN A 75 2.79 -11.03 18.73
N ILE A 76 2.12 -10.06 18.11
CA ILE A 76 1.89 -8.73 18.70
C ILE A 76 0.76 -8.70 19.75
N TYR A 77 -0.19 -9.64 19.69
CA TYR A 77 -1.30 -9.75 20.66
C TYR A 77 -1.00 -10.83 21.71
N ARG A 78 -0.26 -10.45 22.75
CA ARG A 78 0.15 -11.38 23.81
C ARG A 78 -0.91 -11.49 24.89
N GLY A 79 -1.10 -12.69 25.44
CA GLY A 79 -2.05 -12.92 26.53
C GLY A 79 -1.77 -12.12 27.81
N ALA A 80 -0.50 -11.75 28.04
CA ALA A 80 -0.08 -10.93 29.17
C ALA A 80 -0.53 -9.45 29.06
N ASP A 81 -0.84 -8.97 27.86
CA ASP A 81 -1.27 -7.59 27.63
C ASP A 81 -2.80 -7.43 27.74
N LYS A 82 -3.52 -8.47 28.16
CA LYS A 82 -4.97 -8.41 28.42
C LYS A 82 -5.27 -7.39 29.52
N PRO A 83 -6.42 -6.69 29.46
CA PRO A 83 -7.47 -6.77 28.45
C PRO A 83 -7.32 -5.77 27.30
N ASP A 84 -6.36 -4.85 27.38
CA ASP A 84 -6.31 -3.67 26.50
C ASP A 84 -5.40 -3.86 25.28
N PHE A 85 -4.44 -4.79 25.34
CA PHE A 85 -3.54 -5.12 24.24
C PHE A 85 -2.87 -3.90 23.59
N TYR A 86 -2.41 -2.94 24.40
CA TYR A 86 -1.74 -1.72 23.91
C TYR A 86 -0.61 -1.99 22.90
N PRO A 87 0.29 -2.98 23.10
CA PRO A 87 1.35 -3.25 22.12
C PRO A 87 0.81 -3.73 20.77
N GLY A 88 -0.25 -4.54 20.77
CA GLY A 88 -0.89 -5.04 19.55
C GLY A 88 -1.55 -3.91 18.76
N HIS A 89 -2.47 -3.18 19.40
CA HIS A 89 -3.17 -2.06 18.77
C HIS A 89 -2.21 -0.94 18.36
N GLY A 90 -1.20 -0.65 19.17
CA GLY A 90 -0.17 0.36 18.88
C GLY A 90 0.68 -0.01 17.66
N THR A 91 1.08 -1.29 17.54
CA THR A 91 1.85 -1.76 16.37
C THR A 91 1.02 -1.66 15.10
N VAL A 92 -0.26 -2.06 15.13
CA VAL A 92 -1.14 -1.94 13.97
C VAL A 92 -1.37 -0.46 13.61
N LEU A 93 -1.59 0.41 14.58
CA LEU A 93 -1.74 1.84 14.35
C LEU A 93 -0.48 2.44 13.70
N ALA A 94 0.70 2.10 14.21
CA ALA A 94 1.97 2.54 13.62
C ALA A 94 2.10 2.08 12.16
N TYR A 95 1.70 0.84 11.87
CA TYR A 95 1.74 0.31 10.50
C TYR A 95 0.79 1.05 9.56
N LEU A 96 -0.43 1.35 10.03
CA LEU A 96 -1.43 2.11 9.29
C LEU A 96 -0.96 3.55 8.99
N VAL A 97 -0.33 4.21 9.96
CA VAL A 97 0.17 5.58 9.79
C VAL A 97 1.40 5.61 8.87
N LEU A 98 2.43 4.82 9.19
CA LEU A 98 3.72 4.90 8.50
C LEU A 98 3.66 4.30 7.09
N PHE A 99 3.12 3.09 6.95
CA PHE A 99 3.17 2.36 5.70
C PHE A 99 1.91 2.59 4.88
N GLN A 100 0.71 2.45 5.47
CA GLN A 100 -0.51 2.58 4.66
C GLN A 100 -0.78 4.03 4.27
N LEU A 101 -0.77 4.98 5.20
CA LEU A 101 -0.96 6.41 4.88
C LEU A 101 0.33 7.02 4.32
N GLY A 102 1.44 6.95 5.04
CA GLY A 102 2.72 7.54 4.63
C GLY A 102 3.23 6.98 3.31
N GLY A 103 3.19 5.65 3.14
CA GLY A 103 3.55 5.00 1.88
C GLY A 103 2.65 5.41 0.71
N SER A 104 1.32 5.50 0.92
CA SER A 104 0.40 6.00 -0.13
C SER A 104 0.70 7.44 -0.54
N VAL A 105 0.98 8.33 0.43
CA VAL A 105 1.33 9.73 0.15
C VAL A 105 2.64 9.82 -0.61
N LEU A 106 3.66 9.09 -0.15
CA LEU A 106 4.96 9.07 -0.81
C LEU A 106 4.86 8.53 -2.24
N GLN A 107 4.16 7.40 -2.45
CA GLN A 107 3.92 6.84 -3.78
C GLN A 107 3.20 7.83 -4.68
N TYR A 108 2.11 8.45 -4.20
CA TYR A 108 1.39 9.46 -4.96
C TYR A 108 2.29 10.61 -5.41
N ILE A 109 3.12 11.15 -4.51
CA ILE A 109 4.04 12.26 -4.83
C ILE A 109 5.09 11.81 -5.85
N LEU A 110 5.73 10.66 -5.63
CA LEU A 110 6.81 10.17 -6.47
C LEU A 110 6.33 9.85 -7.89
N LEU A 111 5.19 9.16 -8.01
CA LEU A 111 4.63 8.79 -9.31
C LEU A 111 4.10 10.02 -10.04
N ARG A 112 3.48 10.97 -9.33
CA ARG A 112 3.06 12.23 -9.94
C ARG A 112 4.26 13.02 -10.46
N ARG A 113 5.36 13.04 -9.71
CA ARG A 113 6.61 13.67 -10.13
C ARG A 113 7.20 12.98 -11.35
N GLU A 114 7.22 11.65 -11.39
CA GLU A 114 7.73 10.90 -12.54
C GLU A 114 6.84 11.07 -13.77
N ASN A 115 5.51 11.01 -13.62
CA ASN A 115 4.56 11.31 -14.69
C ASN A 115 4.73 12.73 -15.23
N THR A 116 5.05 13.70 -14.37
CA THR A 116 5.30 15.10 -14.80
C THR A 116 6.58 15.20 -15.62
N LYS A 117 7.65 14.49 -15.23
CA LYS A 117 8.90 14.44 -16.02
C LYS A 117 8.69 13.78 -17.38
N ARG A 118 7.97 12.65 -17.42
CA ARG A 118 7.62 11.97 -18.67
C ARG A 118 6.82 12.87 -19.61
N ARG A 119 5.81 13.57 -19.10
CA ARG A 119 5.01 14.54 -19.88
C ARG A 119 5.79 15.76 -20.38
N ARG A 120 6.92 16.09 -19.76
CA ARG A 120 7.81 17.18 -20.19
C ARG A 120 8.81 16.75 -21.28
N GLY A 121 8.87 15.46 -21.60
CA GLY A 121 9.87 14.90 -22.51
C GLY A 121 11.23 14.66 -21.86
N ASP A 122 11.36 14.86 -20.53
CA ASP A 122 12.64 14.68 -19.80
C ASP A 122 13.17 13.22 -19.86
N ARG A 123 12.33 12.29 -20.33
CA ARG A 123 12.60 10.84 -20.43
C ARG A 123 12.68 10.33 -21.86
N ASP A 124 12.48 11.17 -22.86
CA ASP A 124 12.41 10.74 -24.28
C ASP A 124 13.76 10.18 -24.76
N ASN A 125 14.85 10.66 -24.15
CA ASN A 125 16.20 10.15 -24.36
C ASN A 125 16.37 8.66 -24.00
N TRP A 126 15.47 8.05 -23.24
CA TRP A 126 15.51 6.62 -22.94
C TRP A 126 15.17 5.73 -24.14
N MET A 127 14.66 6.33 -25.21
CA MET A 127 14.27 5.65 -26.45
C MET A 127 15.25 5.95 -27.59
N GLU A 128 16.17 6.90 -27.42
CA GLU A 128 17.13 7.29 -28.46
C GLU A 128 18.08 6.15 -28.80
N GLY A 129 18.16 5.78 -30.08
CA GLY A 129 19.08 4.76 -30.58
C GLY A 129 18.63 3.32 -30.35
N LEU A 130 17.42 3.08 -29.81
CA LEU A 130 16.85 1.75 -29.67
C LEU A 130 16.03 1.34 -30.90
N ASP A 131 16.11 0.08 -31.29
CA ASP A 131 15.21 -0.50 -32.28
C ASP A 131 13.79 -0.67 -31.70
N GLN A 132 12.78 -0.82 -32.56
CA GLN A 132 11.38 -1.00 -32.12
C GLN A 132 11.21 -2.23 -31.23
N SER A 133 11.99 -3.28 -31.45
CA SER A 133 12.00 -4.48 -30.60
C SER A 133 12.53 -4.19 -29.19
N ASP A 134 13.62 -3.44 -29.08
CA ASP A 134 14.23 -3.04 -27.81
C ASP A 134 13.34 -2.05 -27.04
N VAL A 135 12.67 -1.15 -27.75
CA VAL A 135 11.67 -0.24 -27.19
C VAL A 135 10.53 -1.03 -26.52
N GLN A 136 10.07 -2.12 -27.12
CA GLN A 136 9.01 -2.95 -26.52
C GLN A 136 9.48 -3.61 -25.22
N LEU A 137 10.75 -3.99 -25.12
CA LEU A 137 11.34 -4.61 -23.92
C LEU A 137 11.45 -3.65 -22.73
N LEU A 138 11.43 -2.32 -22.95
CA LEU A 138 11.45 -1.33 -21.87
C LEU A 138 10.21 -1.39 -20.95
N GLY A 139 9.07 -1.86 -21.45
CA GLY A 139 7.82 -1.98 -20.69
C GLY A 139 7.43 -0.68 -19.98
N ASP A 140 7.25 -0.73 -18.66
CA ASP A 140 6.85 0.38 -17.77
C ASP A 140 7.89 1.52 -17.69
N LYS A 141 9.10 1.33 -18.24
CA LYS A 141 10.10 2.39 -18.40
C LYS A 141 9.88 3.25 -19.65
N LYS A 142 8.99 2.88 -20.56
CA LYS A 142 8.68 3.70 -21.73
C LYS A 142 8.26 5.11 -21.29
N PRO A 143 8.72 6.17 -21.98
CA PRO A 143 8.30 7.55 -21.69
C PRO A 143 6.78 7.72 -21.80
N ASP A 144 6.15 6.99 -22.72
CA ASP A 144 4.70 7.00 -22.95
C ASP A 144 3.89 6.28 -21.85
N PHE A 145 4.53 5.43 -21.05
CA PHE A 145 3.86 4.75 -19.95
C PHE A 145 3.59 5.76 -18.84
N ILE A 146 2.31 5.95 -18.48
CA ILE A 146 1.91 6.86 -17.41
C ILE A 146 1.40 6.04 -16.23
N TYR A 147 2.04 6.23 -15.06
CA TYR A 147 1.65 5.55 -13.84
C TYR A 147 0.24 5.97 -13.41
N THR A 148 -0.54 4.99 -12.93
CA THR A 148 -1.87 5.22 -12.35
C THR A 148 -1.71 5.70 -10.90
N LEU A 149 -2.33 6.85 -10.59
CA LEU A 149 -2.28 7.52 -9.29
C LEU A 149 -3.44 7.14 -8.37
#